data_AF-A0A5M8PTE5-F1
#
_entry.id   AF-A0A5M8PTE5-F1
#
_cell.length_a   1.000
_cell.length_b   1.000
_cell.length_c   1.000
_cell.angle_alpha   90.00
_cell.angle_beta   90.00
_cell.angle_gamma   90.00
#
_symmetry.space_group_name_H-M   'P 1'
#
loop_
_entity.id
_entity.type
_entity.pdbx_description
1 polymer ?
#
loop_
_entity_poly.entity_id
_entity_poly.type
_entity_poly.pdbx_seq_one_letter_code
_entity_poly.pdbx_strand_id
1 'polypeptide(L)'
;MGIQGLTVKLQPYATPATLGSYNSYNANDSQDTSRVIIDGPSLAYYVYYRLLASKPASLNAFDSAPSYKELGQGALVFLDTLSEHNVTIDSIFFDGFLPPQKQAVRTSRLEGSLKQLLIFQSTHPNGLRVLPEPSKPLVIEAAHVLDSSRPVPTPFKGLPAAPFLVPAVIEALASSYSYASTVQIVPAEADPYCAAAARQDGGVILTNDSDMLVHDIGPNGAVAFFNQLEFRESAAEYTSIHVLVCRPVEIAKRLGLDDLQRLAFEVKKDPAAMFHVALGKAKMYKPTGIRDAHYDEFLEEYSAMAPGNGRSQILMPATLPIDPSELQLDPRVSELVLQFAASAEPQVKMYLPFLIDDPTRSSAWGVSSSLRRLAYSLLSFLTTGASKVQSVVDYGRKGLRMASQEVRLLTKQQCLLYVQGLKESFSQLRSASGLTTSHHLFKAYAIYMVCQWYVNNDKPRPARDALVGLLTGTTGKTLTWVEIHLSAQLQAALYSLRMLKHLLRYVELAVGRDIPPLLKDLDMSLEDLEPIERLIPSRLEVVMQEQSKSETPGLLDVVFSLLGDESTGEHKVDAGNTEENSATEPIPAGFTEISGRMRKKGRIAPSKPIAPVSKEPSKKLNNIYRLLADS
;
A
#
# COMPACT_ATOMS: atom_id res chain seq x y z
N MET A 1 -9.55 -2.29 15.15
CA MET A 1 -9.43 -3.53 14.35
C MET A 1 -9.35 -4.70 15.33
N GLY A 2 -9.11 -5.93 14.88
CA GLY A 2 -9.02 -7.11 15.75
C GLY A 2 -10.34 -7.72 16.23
N ILE A 3 -10.26 -8.46 17.35
CA ILE A 3 -11.38 -9.12 18.03
C ILE A 3 -12.44 -8.09 18.47
N GLN A 4 -13.62 -8.19 17.86
CA GLN A 4 -14.76 -7.31 18.11
C GLN A 4 -15.21 -7.36 19.58
N GLY A 5 -15.29 -6.18 20.21
CA GLY A 5 -15.79 -6.03 21.58
C GLY A 5 -14.77 -6.34 22.68
N LEU A 6 -13.57 -6.84 22.36
CA LEU A 6 -12.54 -7.17 23.36
C LEU A 6 -12.07 -5.92 24.13
N THR A 7 -11.69 -4.86 23.42
CA THR A 7 -11.23 -3.60 24.03
C THR A 7 -12.26 -3.03 25.01
N VAL A 8 -13.53 -2.96 24.61
CA VAL A 8 -14.62 -2.44 25.46
C VAL A 8 -14.80 -3.29 26.72
N LYS A 9 -14.73 -4.62 26.59
CA LYS A 9 -14.88 -5.55 27.71
C LYS A 9 -13.70 -5.48 28.69
N LEU A 10 -12.49 -5.17 28.22
CA LEU A 10 -11.28 -5.09 29.04
C LEU A 10 -10.97 -3.66 29.54
N GLN A 11 -11.59 -2.63 28.98
CA GLN A 11 -11.39 -1.23 29.37
C GLN A 11 -11.53 -0.98 30.89
N PRO A 12 -12.47 -1.59 31.63
CA PRO A 12 -12.58 -1.39 33.09
C PRO A 12 -11.34 -1.85 33.88
N TYR A 13 -10.46 -2.65 33.28
CA TYR A 13 -9.23 -3.15 33.89
C TYR A 13 -7.99 -2.38 33.45
N ALA A 14 -8.13 -1.45 32.49
CA ALA A 14 -7.06 -0.55 32.07
C ALA A 14 -6.77 0.48 33.15
N THR A 15 -5.52 0.94 33.21
CA THR A 15 -5.07 1.95 34.18
C THR A 15 -4.77 3.26 33.47
N PRO A 16 -5.23 4.42 33.97
CA PRO A 16 -4.79 5.71 33.47
C PRO A 16 -3.27 5.86 33.62
N ALA A 17 -2.61 6.41 32.60
CA ALA A 17 -1.20 6.74 32.62
C ALA A 17 -0.95 8.07 31.89
N THR A 18 0.13 8.75 32.28
CA THR A 18 0.72 9.82 31.48
C THR A 18 1.81 9.19 30.63
N LEU A 19 1.64 9.25 29.31
CA LEU A 19 2.62 8.73 28.37
C LEU A 19 3.83 9.67 28.27
N GLY A 20 3.58 10.98 28.28
CA GLY A 20 4.62 12.00 28.22
C GLY A 20 4.12 13.35 28.70
N SER A 21 5.07 14.21 29.10
CA SER A 21 4.79 15.58 29.52
C SER A 21 5.90 16.53 29.10
N TYR A 22 5.51 17.78 28.84
CA TYR A 22 6.39 18.89 28.52
C TYR A 22 6.15 20.02 29.53
N ASN A 23 7.24 20.61 30.02
CA ASN A 23 7.23 21.74 30.95
C ASN A 23 8.26 22.79 30.50
N SER A 24 7.80 23.99 30.12
CA SER A 24 8.65 25.08 29.64
C SER A 24 9.69 25.56 30.67
N TYR A 25 9.39 25.45 31.96
CA TYR A 25 10.26 25.95 33.04
C TYR A 25 11.38 24.97 33.43
N ASN A 26 11.19 23.68 33.16
CA ASN A 26 12.09 22.60 33.57
C ASN A 26 12.33 21.62 32.42
N ALA A 27 12.70 22.14 31.25
CA ALA A 27 12.96 21.33 30.05
C ALA A 27 14.07 20.27 30.21
N ASN A 28 14.88 20.35 31.29
CA ASN A 28 16.00 19.46 31.57
C ASN A 28 15.76 18.51 32.77
N ASP A 29 14.57 18.49 33.37
CA ASP A 29 14.31 17.56 34.47
C ASP A 29 14.11 16.16 33.90
N SER A 30 14.93 15.21 34.35
CA SER A 30 14.93 13.82 33.88
C SER A 30 13.67 13.10 34.37
N GLN A 31 12.54 13.39 33.74
CA GLN A 31 11.30 12.64 33.93
C GLN A 31 11.44 11.25 33.29
N ASP A 32 10.78 10.26 33.89
CA ASP A 32 10.69 8.91 33.32
C ASP A 32 10.13 8.99 31.89
N THR A 33 10.98 8.69 30.91
CA THR A 33 10.59 8.67 29.50
C THR A 33 9.80 7.40 29.22
N SER A 34 8.59 7.50 28.69
CA SER A 34 7.88 6.31 28.21
C SER A 34 8.53 5.80 26.92
N ARG A 35 8.95 4.54 26.93
CA ARG A 35 9.34 3.81 25.71
C ARG A 35 8.10 3.36 24.95
N VAL A 36 7.99 3.73 23.68
CA VAL A 36 6.85 3.43 22.82
C VAL A 36 7.26 2.65 21.58
N ILE A 37 6.49 1.60 21.30
CA ILE A 37 6.54 0.79 20.08
C ILE A 37 5.28 1.08 19.29
N ILE A 38 5.39 1.29 17.98
CA ILE A 38 4.27 1.75 17.16
C ILE A 38 3.90 0.73 16.09
N ASP A 39 2.63 0.33 16.09
CA ASP A 39 2.00 -0.35 14.95
C ASP A 39 1.75 0.68 13.84
N GLY A 40 2.58 0.61 12.79
CA GLY A 40 2.60 1.54 11.66
C GLY A 40 1.31 1.57 10.84
N PRO A 41 0.74 0.43 10.40
CA PRO A 41 -0.56 0.39 9.74
C PRO A 41 -1.64 1.08 10.58
N SER A 42 -1.71 0.79 11.88
CA SER A 42 -2.68 1.45 12.75
C SER A 42 -2.42 2.95 12.89
N LEU A 43 -1.16 3.40 12.98
CA LEU A 43 -0.80 4.83 12.99
C LEU A 43 -1.33 5.52 11.74
N ALA A 44 -1.10 4.95 10.55
CA ALA A 44 -1.49 5.58 9.30
C ALA A 44 -3.02 5.74 9.18
N TYR A 45 -3.78 4.72 9.58
CA TYR A 45 -5.24 4.82 9.64
C TYR A 45 -5.73 5.80 10.71
N TYR A 46 -5.07 5.84 11.86
CA TYR A 46 -5.38 6.81 12.91
C TYR A 46 -5.21 8.25 12.39
N VAL A 47 -4.04 8.60 11.87
CA VAL A 47 -3.75 9.92 11.31
C VAL A 47 -4.75 10.27 10.21
N TYR A 48 -5.07 9.34 9.31
CA TYR A 48 -6.08 9.55 8.26
C TYR A 48 -7.42 10.01 8.83
N TYR A 49 -7.98 9.27 9.79
CA TYR A 49 -9.29 9.62 10.35
C TYR A 49 -9.24 10.88 11.22
N ARG A 50 -8.10 11.19 11.83
CA ARG A 50 -7.91 12.41 12.63
C ARG A 50 -7.85 13.67 11.76
N LEU A 51 -7.12 13.61 10.65
CA LEU A 51 -7.10 14.68 9.66
C LEU A 51 -8.47 14.81 8.99
N LEU A 52 -9.13 13.71 8.64
CA LEU A 52 -10.48 13.73 8.07
C LEU A 52 -11.51 14.38 9.01
N ALA A 53 -11.42 14.13 10.31
CA ALA A 53 -12.28 14.78 11.31
C ALA A 53 -12.04 16.30 11.43
N SER A 54 -10.85 16.77 11.03
CA SER A 54 -10.45 18.17 11.10
C SER A 54 -10.85 18.97 9.85
N LYS A 55 -11.38 18.30 8.82
CA LYS A 55 -11.74 18.95 7.55
C LYS A 55 -13.04 19.74 7.67
N PRO A 56 -13.17 20.89 6.96
CA PRO A 56 -14.40 21.66 6.94
C PRO A 56 -15.59 20.82 6.47
N ALA A 57 -16.68 20.79 7.25
CA ALA A 57 -17.90 20.03 6.97
C ALA A 57 -18.61 20.42 5.65
N SER A 58 -18.23 21.55 5.05
CA SER A 58 -18.75 22.04 3.76
C SER A 58 -18.20 21.28 2.56
N LEU A 59 -17.08 20.55 2.70
CA LEU A 59 -16.50 19.75 1.63
C LEU A 59 -17.35 18.51 1.34
N ASN A 60 -17.18 17.92 0.16
CA ASN A 60 -17.73 16.60 -0.15
C ASN A 60 -16.80 15.47 0.35
N ALA A 61 -17.28 14.22 0.36
CA ALA A 61 -16.50 13.08 0.86
C ALA A 61 -15.20 12.82 0.08
N PHE A 62 -15.15 13.16 -1.21
CA PHE A 62 -13.96 12.95 -2.04
C PHE A 62 -12.88 14.00 -1.75
N ASP A 63 -13.28 15.27 -1.62
CA ASP A 63 -12.37 16.39 -1.36
C ASP A 63 -11.96 16.52 0.12
N SER A 64 -12.74 15.92 1.02
CA SER A 64 -12.39 15.87 2.45
C SER A 64 -11.32 14.83 2.77
N ALA A 65 -11.10 13.83 1.90
CA ALA A 65 -10.02 12.88 2.09
C ALA A 65 -8.67 13.63 2.19
N PRO A 66 -7.88 13.45 3.27
CA PRO A 66 -6.57 14.07 3.39
C PRO A 66 -5.67 13.69 2.22
N SER A 67 -4.88 14.63 1.72
CA SER A 67 -3.88 14.33 0.70
C SER A 67 -2.78 13.44 1.28
N TYR A 68 -2.04 12.74 0.42
CA TYR A 68 -0.90 11.94 0.87
C TYR A 68 0.22 12.78 1.50
N LYS A 69 0.35 14.05 1.08
CA LYS A 69 1.22 15.03 1.73
C LYS A 69 0.73 15.36 3.14
N GLU A 70 -0.55 15.66 3.31
CA GLU A 70 -1.14 15.91 4.62
C GLU A 70 -1.02 14.70 5.55
N LEU A 71 -1.17 13.47 5.02
CA LEU A 71 -0.99 12.24 5.79
C LEU A 71 0.44 12.07 6.29
N GLY A 72 1.44 12.28 5.42
CA GLY A 72 2.85 12.23 5.81
C GLY A 72 3.19 13.28 6.87
N GLN A 73 2.76 14.53 6.65
CA GLN A 73 2.94 15.62 7.60
C GLN A 73 2.24 15.36 8.94
N GLY A 74 1.01 14.83 8.92
CA GLY A 74 0.30 14.49 10.15
C GLY A 74 0.96 13.38 10.95
N ALA A 75 1.56 12.39 10.28
CA ALA A 75 2.34 11.35 10.96
C ALA A 75 3.60 11.95 11.62
N LEU A 76 4.32 12.83 10.92
CA LEU A 76 5.49 13.52 11.48
C LEU A 76 5.11 14.37 12.69
N VAL A 77 4.10 15.25 12.57
CA VAL A 77 3.63 16.10 13.67
C VAL A 77 3.21 15.26 14.89
N PHE A 78 2.56 14.11 14.66
CA PHE A 78 2.18 13.20 15.74
C PHE A 78 3.42 12.68 16.50
N LEU A 79 4.44 12.20 15.79
CA LEU A 79 5.66 11.66 16.39
C LEU A 79 6.54 12.73 17.02
N ASP A 80 6.64 13.90 16.36
CA ASP A 80 7.37 15.06 16.87
C ASP A 80 6.75 15.49 18.20
N THR A 81 5.42 15.58 18.27
CA THR A 81 4.72 15.93 19.51
C THR A 81 4.99 14.90 20.62
N LEU A 82 4.99 13.60 20.32
CA LEU A 82 5.37 12.58 21.31
C LEU A 82 6.80 12.81 21.84
N SER A 83 7.74 13.05 20.92
CA SER A 83 9.16 13.24 21.23
C SER A 83 9.38 14.51 22.08
N GLU A 84 8.70 15.60 21.75
CA GLU A 84 8.68 16.87 22.52
C GLU A 84 8.14 16.67 23.94
N HIS A 85 7.29 15.67 24.16
CA HIS A 85 6.72 15.32 25.47
C HIS A 85 7.50 14.21 26.18
N ASN A 86 8.81 14.08 25.90
CA ASN A 86 9.70 13.11 26.53
C ASN A 86 9.27 11.63 26.34
N VAL A 87 8.60 11.32 25.23
CA VAL A 87 8.31 9.94 24.82
C VAL A 87 9.42 9.45 23.89
N THR A 88 10.02 8.31 24.21
CA THR A 88 11.02 7.67 23.36
C THR A 88 10.33 6.73 22.38
N ILE A 89 10.37 7.06 21.09
CA ILE A 89 9.87 6.18 20.03
C ILE A 89 10.98 5.19 19.69
N ASP A 90 10.78 3.94 20.09
CA ASP A 90 11.76 2.88 19.93
C ASP A 90 11.76 2.30 18.51
N SER A 91 10.58 1.99 18.00
CA SER A 91 10.40 1.27 16.75
C SER A 91 9.01 1.53 16.15
N ILE A 92 8.94 1.57 14.81
CA ILE A 92 7.69 1.70 14.05
C ILE A 92 7.66 0.56 13.03
N PHE A 93 6.81 -0.45 13.27
CA PHE A 93 6.75 -1.63 12.43
C PHE A 93 5.60 -1.52 11.41
N PHE A 94 5.90 -1.80 10.15
CA PHE A 94 4.93 -1.90 9.06
C PHE A 94 4.88 -3.31 8.49
N ASP A 95 3.68 -3.75 8.12
CA ASP A 95 3.48 -5.02 7.43
C ASP A 95 4.31 -5.09 6.15
N GLY A 96 4.99 -6.21 5.95
CA GLY A 96 5.64 -6.54 4.69
C GLY A 96 5.13 -7.85 4.10
N PHE A 97 4.40 -8.68 4.86
CA PHE A 97 3.75 -9.88 4.35
C PHE A 97 2.53 -10.27 5.16
N LEU A 98 1.42 -10.58 4.49
CA LEU A 98 0.23 -11.13 5.15
C LEU A 98 0.15 -12.65 4.94
N PRO A 99 -0.08 -13.44 6.01
CA PRO A 99 -0.15 -14.88 5.88
C PRO A 99 -1.37 -15.37 5.08
N PRO A 100 -1.26 -16.52 4.37
CA PRO A 100 -2.32 -17.07 3.53
C PRO A 100 -3.65 -17.30 4.25
N GLN A 101 -3.61 -17.67 5.53
CA GLN A 101 -4.77 -17.93 6.38
C GLN A 101 -5.68 -16.68 6.50
N LYS A 102 -5.12 -15.46 6.37
CA LYS A 102 -5.86 -14.19 6.40
C LYS A 102 -6.42 -13.76 5.04
N GLN A 103 -6.34 -14.61 4.01
CA GLN A 103 -6.89 -14.33 2.67
C GLN A 103 -8.40 -14.01 2.70
N ALA A 104 -9.18 -14.73 3.52
CA ALA A 104 -10.61 -14.48 3.66
C ALA A 104 -10.90 -13.08 4.26
N VAL A 105 -10.12 -12.69 5.28
CA VAL A 105 -10.21 -11.36 5.91
C VAL A 105 -9.94 -10.25 4.90
N ARG A 106 -8.90 -10.40 4.08
CA ARG A 106 -8.56 -9.41 3.05
C ARG A 106 -9.66 -9.27 1.99
N THR A 107 -10.20 -10.39 1.54
CA THR A 107 -11.30 -10.40 0.55
C THR A 107 -12.54 -9.71 1.12
N SER A 108 -12.90 -10.02 2.37
CA SER A 108 -14.02 -9.38 3.07
C SER A 108 -13.83 -7.86 3.23
N ARG A 109 -12.61 -7.40 3.55
CA ARG A 109 -12.29 -5.95 3.63
C ARG A 109 -12.52 -5.26 2.28
N LEU A 110 -12.06 -5.85 1.17
CA LEU A 110 -12.26 -5.30 -0.16
C LEU A 110 -13.74 -5.30 -0.59
N GLU A 111 -14.49 -6.35 -0.27
CA GLU A 111 -15.94 -6.41 -0.49
C GLU A 111 -16.68 -5.34 0.32
N GLY A 112 -16.25 -5.09 1.55
CA GLY A 112 -16.73 -3.99 2.39
C GLY A 112 -16.52 -2.62 1.74
N SER A 113 -15.31 -2.35 1.24
CA SER A 113 -15.00 -1.11 0.51
C SER A 113 -15.84 -0.96 -0.76
N LEU A 114 -16.06 -2.06 -1.49
CA LEU A 114 -16.93 -2.05 -2.66
C LEU A 114 -18.38 -1.73 -2.30
N LYS A 115 -18.93 -2.38 -1.27
CA LYS A 115 -20.28 -2.09 -0.78
C LYS A 115 -20.44 -0.63 -0.39
N GLN A 116 -19.43 -0.07 0.29
CA GLN A 116 -19.41 1.33 0.68
C GLN A 116 -19.42 2.25 -0.55
N LEU A 117 -18.58 2.00 -1.56
CA LEU A 117 -18.55 2.76 -2.82
C LEU A 117 -19.88 2.67 -3.59
N LEU A 118 -20.51 1.49 -3.64
CA LEU A 118 -21.80 1.29 -4.32
C LEU A 118 -22.93 2.09 -3.66
N ILE A 119 -22.99 2.09 -2.33
CA ILE A 119 -23.96 2.90 -1.56
C ILE A 119 -23.70 4.39 -1.77
N PHE A 120 -22.43 4.79 -1.78
CA PHE A 120 -22.07 6.19 -2.01
C PHE A 120 -22.45 6.65 -3.41
N GLN A 121 -22.20 5.84 -4.44
CA GLN A 121 -22.55 6.16 -5.82
C GLN A 121 -24.06 6.26 -6.02
N SER A 122 -24.86 5.35 -5.43
CA SER A 122 -26.32 5.37 -5.57
C SER A 122 -26.97 6.57 -4.89
N THR A 123 -26.35 7.11 -3.84
CA THR A 123 -26.79 8.34 -3.15
C THR A 123 -26.29 9.63 -3.83
N HIS A 124 -25.33 9.52 -4.74
CA HIS A 124 -24.75 10.66 -5.48
C HIS A 124 -24.69 10.40 -7.00
N PRO A 125 -25.81 10.06 -7.68
CA PRO A 125 -25.80 9.62 -9.07
C PRO A 125 -25.30 10.70 -10.05
N ASN A 126 -25.51 11.98 -9.71
CA ASN A 126 -25.14 13.12 -10.54
C ASN A 126 -23.74 13.68 -10.22
N GLY A 127 -22.93 12.94 -9.45
CA GLY A 127 -21.62 13.39 -8.98
C GLY A 127 -21.69 14.20 -7.68
N LEU A 128 -20.61 14.91 -7.38
CA LEU A 128 -20.39 15.60 -6.11
C LEU A 128 -20.33 17.12 -6.31
N ARG A 129 -21.00 17.87 -5.44
CA ARG A 129 -20.89 19.32 -5.46
C ARG A 129 -19.49 19.75 -5.04
N VAL A 130 -18.88 20.62 -5.84
CA VAL A 130 -17.56 21.21 -5.58
C VAL A 130 -17.74 22.64 -5.05
N LEU A 131 -16.94 23.02 -4.06
CA LEU A 131 -16.90 24.40 -3.60
C LEU A 131 -16.02 25.24 -4.54
N PRO A 132 -16.42 26.50 -4.83
CA PRO A 132 -15.76 27.33 -5.84
C PRO A 132 -14.35 27.80 -5.45
N GLU A 133 -13.97 27.77 -4.17
CA GLU A 133 -12.62 28.12 -3.74
C GLU A 133 -12.01 27.05 -2.82
N PRO A 134 -10.76 26.61 -3.09
CA PRO A 134 -10.03 25.79 -2.15
C PRO A 134 -9.77 26.59 -0.87
N SER A 135 -10.01 25.98 0.28
CA SER A 135 -9.53 26.51 1.56
C SER A 135 -8.00 26.62 1.52
N LYS A 136 -7.41 27.54 2.28
CA LYS A 136 -5.94 27.53 2.49
C LYS A 136 -5.48 26.13 2.92
N PRO A 137 -4.25 25.72 2.59
CA PRO A 137 -3.74 24.41 2.99
C PRO A 137 -3.87 24.27 4.51
N LEU A 138 -4.29 23.09 4.98
CA LEU A 138 -4.38 22.83 6.41
C LEU A 138 -2.98 22.92 7.01
N VAL A 139 -2.78 23.82 7.96
CA VAL A 139 -1.60 23.79 8.82
C VAL A 139 -1.84 22.73 9.88
N ILE A 140 -1.09 21.63 9.81
CA ILE A 140 -1.28 20.48 10.69
C ILE A 140 -0.55 20.73 12.00
N GLU A 141 -1.32 21.07 13.03
CA GLU A 141 -0.87 21.19 14.42
C GLU A 141 -1.17 19.92 15.24
N ALA A 142 -0.51 19.79 16.40
CA ALA A 142 -0.67 18.67 17.34
C ALA A 142 -2.13 18.33 17.65
N ALA A 143 -2.98 19.34 17.87
CA ALA A 143 -4.39 19.15 18.16
C ALA A 143 -5.13 18.35 17.06
N HIS A 144 -4.78 18.54 15.79
CA HIS A 144 -5.42 17.82 14.68
C HIS A 144 -5.17 16.31 14.74
N VAL A 145 -3.99 15.89 15.23
CA VAL A 145 -3.56 14.49 15.22
C VAL A 145 -3.67 13.81 16.59
N LEU A 146 -3.70 14.55 17.70
CA LEU A 146 -3.75 13.98 19.06
C LEU A 146 -5.11 14.11 19.78
N ASP A 147 -5.94 15.10 19.46
CA ASP A 147 -7.19 15.39 20.20
C ASP A 147 -8.23 14.25 20.40
N SER A 148 -8.45 13.27 19.53
CA SER A 148 -9.43 12.15 19.55
C SER A 148 -10.91 12.44 19.89
N SER A 149 -11.25 13.58 20.49
CA SER A 149 -12.62 13.94 20.90
C SER A 149 -13.50 14.35 19.73
N ARG A 150 -12.89 14.82 18.63
CA ARG A 150 -13.61 15.25 17.43
C ARG A 150 -14.04 14.04 16.57
N PRO A 151 -15.34 13.76 16.43
CA PRO A 151 -15.81 12.66 15.59
C PRO A 151 -15.70 13.02 14.11
N VAL A 152 -15.34 12.05 13.27
CA VAL A 152 -15.38 12.20 11.81
C VAL A 152 -16.85 12.43 11.37
N PRO A 153 -17.14 13.50 10.60
CA PRO A 153 -18.47 13.76 10.05
C PRO A 153 -19.02 12.58 9.25
N THR A 154 -20.29 12.22 9.47
CA THR A 154 -20.96 11.09 8.80
C THR A 154 -20.86 11.11 7.27
N PRO A 155 -21.03 12.26 6.57
CA PRO A 155 -20.90 12.31 5.11
C PRO A 155 -19.52 11.86 4.61
N PHE A 156 -18.46 12.13 5.37
CA PHE A 156 -17.08 11.80 5.00
C PHE A 156 -16.78 10.31 5.12
N LYS A 157 -17.53 9.60 5.97
CA LYS A 157 -17.46 8.14 6.09
C LYS A 157 -18.16 7.42 4.94
N GLY A 158 -18.73 8.15 3.97
CA GLY A 158 -19.39 7.57 2.80
C GLY A 158 -18.43 6.84 1.86
N LEU A 159 -17.15 7.23 1.82
CA LEU A 159 -16.13 6.62 0.97
C LEU A 159 -15.11 5.80 1.79
N PRO A 160 -14.54 4.72 1.20
CA PRO A 160 -13.38 4.03 1.76
C PRO A 160 -12.20 4.96 2.02
N ALA A 161 -11.30 4.55 2.92
CA ALA A 161 -10.05 5.28 3.17
C ALA A 161 -9.15 5.34 1.92
N ALA A 162 -8.30 6.37 1.84
CA ALA A 162 -7.44 6.60 0.68
C ALA A 162 -6.53 5.38 0.37
N PRO A 163 -6.44 4.94 -0.90
CA PRO A 163 -5.82 3.66 -1.27
C PRO A 163 -4.34 3.54 -0.90
N PHE A 164 -3.61 4.66 -0.87
CA PHE A 164 -2.16 4.68 -0.65
C PHE A 164 -1.76 5.31 0.70
N LEU A 165 -2.65 5.31 1.70
CA LEU A 165 -2.39 5.98 2.98
C LEU A 165 -1.17 5.41 3.73
N VAL A 166 -1.00 4.09 3.74
CA VAL A 166 0.13 3.43 4.43
C VAL A 166 1.46 3.73 3.74
N PRO A 167 1.63 3.49 2.42
CA PRO A 167 2.91 3.80 1.77
C PRO A 167 3.25 5.30 1.79
N ALA A 168 2.25 6.20 1.76
CA ALA A 168 2.50 7.64 1.94
C ALA A 168 3.12 7.98 3.30
N VAL A 169 2.63 7.34 4.39
CA VAL A 169 3.21 7.51 5.73
C VAL A 169 4.62 6.91 5.80
N ILE A 170 4.82 5.70 5.26
CA ILE A 170 6.16 5.08 5.21
C ILE A 170 7.16 6.01 4.55
N GLU A 171 6.86 6.54 3.35
CA GLU A 171 7.76 7.42 2.61
C GLU A 171 8.09 8.71 3.37
N ALA A 172 7.09 9.32 4.01
CA ALA A 172 7.30 10.53 4.79
C ALA A 172 8.21 10.30 6.00
N LEU A 173 7.98 9.21 6.74
CA LEU A 173 8.79 8.85 7.91
C LEU A 173 10.20 8.42 7.50
N ALA A 174 10.34 7.65 6.43
CA ALA A 174 11.62 7.23 5.85
C ALA A 174 12.46 8.41 5.34
N SER A 175 11.81 9.48 4.88
CA SER A 175 12.49 10.70 4.43
C SER A 175 12.84 11.64 5.58
N SER A 176 12.37 11.36 6.80
CA SER A 176 12.66 12.18 7.98
C SER A 176 13.97 11.74 8.63
N TYR A 177 14.84 12.72 8.88
CA TYR A 177 16.09 12.48 9.61
C TYR A 177 15.86 11.87 11.00
N SER A 178 14.77 12.24 11.67
CA SER A 178 14.46 11.79 13.03
C SER A 178 13.94 10.36 13.11
N TYR A 179 13.30 9.85 12.05
CA TYR A 179 12.53 8.59 12.11
C TYR A 179 12.96 7.54 11.09
N ALA A 180 13.81 7.87 10.12
CA ALA A 180 14.25 6.94 9.08
C ALA A 180 14.85 5.64 9.65
N SER A 181 15.61 5.72 10.75
CA SER A 181 16.22 4.55 11.41
C SER A 181 15.25 3.76 12.28
N THR A 182 14.08 4.32 12.60
CA THR A 182 13.08 3.75 13.51
C THR A 182 12.00 2.98 12.74
N VAL A 183 11.77 3.35 11.47
CA VAL A 183 10.80 2.69 10.58
C VAL A 183 11.35 1.38 10.05
N GLN A 184 10.58 0.30 10.21
CA GLN A 184 10.94 -1.04 9.75
C GLN A 184 9.75 -1.68 9.04
N ILE A 185 9.98 -2.19 7.82
CA ILE A 185 9.01 -3.00 7.09
C ILE A 185 9.36 -4.44 7.32
N VAL A 186 8.53 -5.17 8.07
CA VAL A 186 8.87 -6.50 8.56
C VAL A 186 8.38 -7.58 7.60
N PRO A 187 9.07 -8.72 7.45
CA PRO A 187 8.67 -9.77 6.51
C PRO A 187 7.52 -10.66 7.01
N ALA A 188 6.59 -10.05 7.74
CA ALA A 188 5.36 -10.63 8.25
C ALA A 188 4.38 -9.48 8.53
N GLU A 189 3.39 -9.74 9.38
CA GLU A 189 2.58 -8.69 9.99
C GLU A 189 3.40 -7.94 11.05
N ALA A 190 3.04 -6.67 11.30
CA ALA A 190 3.69 -5.84 12.31
C ALA A 190 3.44 -6.36 13.74
N ASP A 191 2.28 -6.97 14.01
CA ASP A 191 1.86 -7.32 15.37
C ASP A 191 2.87 -8.21 16.14
N PRO A 192 3.38 -9.32 15.56
CA PRO A 192 4.36 -10.15 16.25
C PRO A 192 5.68 -9.43 16.54
N TYR A 193 6.09 -8.47 15.71
CA TYR A 193 7.31 -7.67 15.90
C TYR A 193 7.11 -6.63 17.01
N CYS A 194 5.97 -5.94 17.01
CA CYS A 194 5.58 -5.07 18.12
C CYS A 194 5.57 -5.84 19.46
N ALA A 195 4.94 -7.02 19.47
CA ALA A 195 4.87 -7.86 20.66
C ALA A 195 6.25 -8.38 21.11
N ALA A 196 7.12 -8.75 20.16
CA ALA A 196 8.48 -9.20 20.46
C ALA A 196 9.32 -8.08 21.09
N ALA A 197 9.28 -6.87 20.52
CA ALA A 197 10.00 -5.70 21.04
C ALA A 197 9.54 -5.32 22.45
N ALA A 198 8.23 -5.43 22.74
CA ALA A 198 7.69 -5.18 24.08
C ALA A 198 8.04 -6.31 25.06
N ARG A 199 8.01 -7.57 24.61
CA ARG A 199 8.39 -8.71 25.45
C ARG A 199 9.85 -8.64 25.89
N GLN A 200 10.73 -8.23 24.98
CA GLN A 200 12.17 -8.19 25.23
C GLN A 200 12.56 -7.05 26.18
N ASP A 201 12.09 -5.84 25.88
CA ASP A 201 12.59 -4.62 26.52
C ASP A 201 11.52 -3.83 27.28
N GLY A 202 10.29 -4.35 27.38
CA GLY A 202 9.14 -3.66 27.97
C GLY A 202 8.62 -2.51 27.11
N GLY A 203 7.80 -1.63 27.70
CA GLY A 203 7.28 -0.42 27.04
C GLY A 203 5.82 -0.53 26.61
N VAL A 204 5.34 0.53 25.96
CA VAL A 204 3.92 0.69 25.56
C VAL A 204 3.78 0.56 24.05
N ILE A 205 3.00 -0.42 23.60
CA ILE A 205 2.62 -0.57 22.20
C ILE A 205 1.43 0.37 21.91
N LEU A 206 1.58 1.27 20.95
CA LEU A 206 0.49 2.08 20.41
C LEU A 206 -0.13 1.38 19.18
N THR A 207 -1.41 1.01 19.29
CA THR A 207 -2.18 0.36 18.22
C THR A 207 -3.69 0.56 18.42
N ASN A 208 -4.50 0.51 17.36
CA ASN A 208 -5.96 0.39 17.43
C ASN A 208 -6.45 -1.05 17.16
N ASP A 209 -5.55 -2.01 17.09
CA ASP A 209 -5.87 -3.42 16.94
C ASP A 209 -5.96 -4.12 18.31
N SER A 210 -7.14 -4.69 18.60
CA SER A 210 -7.36 -5.39 19.87
C SER A 210 -6.66 -6.75 19.95
N ASP A 211 -6.22 -7.28 18.81
CA ASP A 211 -5.46 -8.54 18.73
C ASP A 211 -4.14 -8.44 19.51
N MET A 212 -3.59 -7.22 19.65
CA MET A 212 -2.39 -6.96 20.46
C MET A 212 -2.54 -7.36 21.94
N LEU A 213 -3.76 -7.38 22.48
CA LEU A 213 -4.02 -7.82 23.87
C LEU A 213 -3.90 -9.34 24.06
N VAL A 214 -3.85 -10.10 22.96
CA VAL A 214 -3.76 -11.58 22.94
C VAL A 214 -2.32 -12.05 22.79
N HIS A 215 -1.49 -11.26 22.10
CA HIS A 215 -0.06 -11.53 22.00
C HIS A 215 0.60 -11.54 23.38
N ASP A 216 1.54 -12.45 23.58
CA ASP A 216 2.42 -12.38 24.73
C ASP A 216 3.39 -11.20 24.55
N ILE A 217 3.21 -10.14 25.31
CA ILE A 217 4.07 -8.94 25.28
C ILE A 217 4.97 -8.85 26.52
N GLY A 218 5.12 -9.95 27.26
CA GLY A 218 5.91 -10.01 28.49
C GLY A 218 5.26 -9.29 29.69
N PRO A 219 5.86 -9.43 30.88
CA PRO A 219 5.32 -8.87 32.12
C PRO A 219 5.40 -7.34 32.21
N ASN A 220 6.33 -6.73 31.46
CA ASN A 220 6.57 -5.28 31.46
C ASN A 220 6.02 -4.58 30.20
N GLY A 221 5.39 -5.34 29.30
CA GLY A 221 4.73 -4.80 28.12
C GLY A 221 3.34 -4.29 28.44
N ALA A 222 2.93 -3.24 27.74
CA ALA A 222 1.60 -2.69 27.82
C ALA A 222 1.07 -2.26 26.46
N VAL A 223 -0.25 -2.11 26.35
CA VAL A 223 -0.94 -1.68 25.13
C VAL A 223 -1.74 -0.42 25.43
N ALA A 224 -1.61 0.59 24.58
CA ALA A 224 -2.41 1.79 24.61
C ALA A 224 -3.02 2.05 23.23
N PHE A 225 -4.29 2.48 23.22
CA PHE A 225 -5.02 2.68 21.97
C PHE A 225 -4.91 4.12 21.47
N PHE A 226 -4.57 4.33 20.19
CA PHE A 226 -4.43 5.68 19.64
C PHE A 226 -5.70 6.52 19.82
N ASN A 227 -6.87 5.90 19.69
CA ASN A 227 -8.17 6.56 19.86
C ASN A 227 -8.53 6.88 21.32
N GLN A 228 -7.66 6.54 22.27
CA GLN A 228 -7.79 6.87 23.70
C GLN A 228 -6.71 7.85 24.16
N LEU A 229 -5.88 8.37 23.24
CA LEU A 229 -4.93 9.43 23.54
C LEU A 229 -5.69 10.73 23.80
N GLU A 230 -5.36 11.37 24.92
CA GLU A 230 -5.89 12.66 25.33
C GLU A 230 -4.73 13.64 25.50
N PHE A 231 -4.71 14.68 24.67
CA PHE A 231 -3.80 15.80 24.83
C PHE A 231 -4.40 16.81 25.82
N ARG A 232 -3.69 17.11 26.90
CA ARG A 232 -4.14 18.06 27.92
C ARG A 232 -3.17 19.21 28.05
N GLU A 233 -3.71 20.41 27.95
CA GLU A 233 -3.01 21.64 28.28
C GLU A 233 -3.46 22.09 29.67
N SER A 234 -2.50 22.25 30.59
CA SER A 234 -2.71 22.89 31.89
C SER A 234 -2.40 24.39 31.79
N ALA A 235 -2.49 25.13 32.90
CA ALA A 235 -2.21 26.57 32.95
C ALA A 235 -0.91 26.93 32.22
N ALA A 236 -1.08 27.67 31.11
CA ALA A 236 -0.14 28.29 30.16
C ALA A 236 1.10 27.51 29.66
N GLU A 237 1.65 26.54 30.38
CA GLU A 237 3.06 26.16 30.26
C GLU A 237 3.40 24.69 30.57
N TYR A 238 2.37 23.88 30.81
CA TYR A 238 2.50 22.43 30.99
C TYR A 238 1.51 21.69 30.09
N THR A 239 2.04 20.82 29.23
CA THR A 239 1.24 19.97 28.34
C THR A 239 1.56 18.50 28.58
N SER A 240 0.56 17.63 28.51
CA SER A 240 0.74 16.20 28.77
C SER A 240 -0.17 15.32 27.94
N ILE A 241 0.32 14.12 27.66
CA ILE A 241 -0.36 13.11 26.86
C ILE A 241 -0.82 12.00 27.79
N HIS A 242 -2.13 11.87 27.95
CA HIS A 242 -2.75 10.86 28.81
C HIS A 242 -3.37 9.75 27.99
N VAL A 243 -3.42 8.55 28.56
CA VAL A 243 -4.01 7.39 27.91
C VAL A 243 -4.45 6.34 28.93
N LEU A 244 -5.33 5.43 28.51
CA LEU A 244 -5.59 4.19 29.23
C LEU A 244 -4.62 3.11 28.75
N VAL A 245 -3.91 2.51 29.70
CA VAL A 245 -2.93 1.47 29.44
C VAL A 245 -3.49 0.12 29.90
N CYS A 246 -3.53 -0.83 28.97
CA CYS A 246 -3.84 -2.23 29.24
C CYS A 246 -2.54 -3.01 29.46
N ARG A 247 -2.39 -3.67 30.62
CA ARG A 247 -1.28 -4.60 30.89
C ARG A 247 -1.81 -6.03 30.88
N PRO A 248 -1.69 -6.78 29.77
CA PRO A 248 -2.35 -8.08 29.62
C PRO A 248 -2.10 -9.05 30.77
N VAL A 249 -0.84 -9.15 31.24
CA VAL A 249 -0.45 -10.02 32.36
C VAL A 249 -1.13 -9.61 33.68
N GLU A 250 -1.20 -8.31 33.97
CA GLU A 250 -1.88 -7.83 35.19
C GLU A 250 -3.39 -8.03 35.11
N ILE A 251 -3.98 -7.76 33.95
CA ILE A 251 -5.40 -7.95 33.70
C ILE A 251 -5.76 -9.42 33.85
N ALA A 252 -4.99 -10.34 33.26
CA ALA A 252 -5.20 -11.78 33.39
C ALA A 252 -5.18 -12.23 34.86
N LYS A 253 -4.16 -11.79 35.63
CA LYS A 253 -4.07 -12.06 37.07
C LYS A 253 -5.27 -11.55 37.86
N ARG A 254 -5.71 -10.31 37.62
CA ARG A 254 -6.91 -9.74 38.27
C ARG A 254 -8.18 -10.51 37.92
N LEU A 255 -8.25 -11.05 36.71
CA LEU A 255 -9.34 -11.87 36.24
C LEU A 255 -9.26 -13.31 36.73
N GLY A 256 -8.14 -13.75 37.31
CA GLY A 256 -7.91 -15.15 37.70
C GLY A 256 -7.72 -16.08 36.49
N LEU A 257 -6.97 -15.62 35.49
CA LEU A 257 -6.56 -16.34 34.29
C LEU A 257 -5.03 -16.35 34.19
N ASP A 258 -4.48 -17.33 33.48
CA ASP A 258 -3.03 -17.37 33.18
C ASP A 258 -2.64 -16.32 32.13
N ASP A 259 -3.48 -16.18 31.10
CA ASP A 259 -3.36 -15.20 30.02
C ASP A 259 -4.76 -14.73 29.56
N LEU A 260 -4.81 -13.83 28.58
CA LEU A 260 -6.05 -13.34 28.00
C LEU A 260 -6.53 -14.14 26.78
N GLN A 261 -5.77 -15.13 26.33
CA GLN A 261 -6.00 -15.80 25.05
C GLN A 261 -7.32 -16.58 25.05
N ARG A 262 -7.58 -17.37 26.09
CA ARG A 262 -8.85 -18.10 26.19
C ARG A 262 -10.05 -17.17 26.30
N LEU A 263 -9.93 -16.09 27.05
CA LEU A 263 -10.98 -15.07 27.16
C LEU A 263 -11.24 -14.41 25.80
N ALA A 264 -10.19 -14.03 25.09
CA ALA A 264 -10.27 -13.42 23.77
C ALA A 264 -10.93 -14.36 22.74
N PHE A 265 -10.61 -15.64 22.77
CA PHE A 265 -11.27 -16.67 21.96
C PHE A 265 -12.77 -16.75 22.22
N GLU A 266 -13.19 -16.79 23.49
CA GLU A 266 -14.62 -16.84 23.85
C GLU A 266 -15.35 -15.55 23.42
N VAL A 267 -14.68 -14.39 23.46
CA VAL A 267 -15.21 -13.12 22.95
C VAL A 267 -15.29 -13.12 21.41
N LYS A 268 -14.28 -13.65 20.70
CA LYS A 268 -14.29 -13.79 19.23
C LYS A 268 -15.44 -14.67 18.77
N LYS A 269 -15.73 -15.75 19.52
CA LYS A 269 -16.81 -16.71 19.22
C LYS A 269 -18.20 -16.11 19.41
N ASP A 270 -18.40 -15.30 20.44
CA ASP A 270 -19.68 -14.63 20.71
C ASP A 270 -19.45 -13.18 21.21
N PRO A 271 -19.27 -12.23 20.28
CA PRO A 271 -19.02 -10.82 20.64
C PRO A 271 -20.17 -10.19 21.44
N ALA A 272 -21.39 -10.67 21.22
CA ALA A 272 -22.62 -10.20 21.86
C ALA A 272 -22.79 -10.71 23.30
N ALA A 273 -22.09 -11.81 23.67
CA ALA A 273 -22.15 -12.34 25.03
C ALA A 273 -21.73 -11.31 26.09
N MET A 274 -22.38 -11.36 27.25
CA MET A 274 -21.97 -10.60 28.42
C MET A 274 -20.57 -11.02 28.89
N PHE A 275 -19.77 -10.06 29.39
CA PHE A 275 -18.38 -10.30 29.78
C PHE A 275 -18.20 -11.45 30.78
N HIS A 276 -19.05 -11.52 31.82
CA HIS A 276 -18.96 -12.58 32.83
C HIS A 276 -19.22 -13.98 32.27
N VAL A 277 -19.99 -14.11 31.18
CA VAL A 277 -20.23 -15.39 30.49
C VAL A 277 -18.96 -15.85 29.79
N ALA A 278 -18.32 -14.97 29.01
CA ALA A 278 -17.05 -15.27 28.35
C ALA A 278 -15.95 -15.60 29.36
N LEU A 279 -15.84 -14.81 30.44
CA LEU A 279 -14.90 -15.05 31.53
C LEU A 279 -15.16 -16.39 32.25
N GLY A 280 -16.43 -16.72 32.51
CA GLY A 280 -16.81 -18.00 33.11
C GLY A 280 -16.36 -19.19 32.26
N LYS A 281 -16.59 -19.14 30.95
CA LYS A 281 -16.11 -20.16 30.00
C LYS A 281 -14.58 -20.26 29.98
N ALA A 282 -13.89 -19.12 29.98
CA ALA A 282 -12.44 -19.09 30.02
C ALA A 282 -11.85 -19.74 31.28
N LYS A 283 -12.45 -19.49 32.45
CA LYS A 283 -12.03 -20.10 33.74
C LYS A 283 -12.33 -21.59 33.83
N MET A 284 -13.42 -22.05 33.21
CA MET A 284 -13.82 -23.46 33.23
C MET A 284 -13.00 -24.33 32.29
N TYR A 285 -12.27 -23.71 31.35
CA TYR A 285 -11.42 -24.43 30.41
C TYR A 285 -10.29 -25.16 31.15
N LYS A 286 -10.19 -26.47 30.94
CA LYS A 286 -9.11 -27.31 31.46
C LYS A 286 -8.39 -28.00 30.30
N PRO A 287 -7.08 -27.83 30.14
CA PRO A 287 -6.32 -28.41 29.01
C PRO A 287 -6.22 -29.95 29.05
N THR A 288 -6.75 -30.62 30.07
CA THR A 288 -6.58 -32.06 30.33
C THR A 288 -7.54 -32.97 29.54
N GLY A 289 -8.11 -32.52 28.43
CA GLY A 289 -9.11 -33.24 27.63
C GLY A 289 -8.81 -33.28 26.13
N ILE A 290 -9.85 -33.49 25.31
CA ILE A 290 -9.80 -33.30 23.86
C ILE A 290 -9.49 -31.82 23.60
N ARG A 291 -8.36 -31.52 22.95
CA ARG A 291 -8.01 -30.15 22.57
C ARG A 291 -9.12 -29.55 21.69
N ASP A 292 -9.53 -28.33 22.03
CA ASP A 292 -10.49 -27.55 21.25
C ASP A 292 -9.78 -27.08 19.98
N ALA A 293 -9.99 -27.79 18.87
CA ALA A 293 -9.27 -27.54 17.61
C ALA A 293 -9.44 -26.10 17.12
N HIS A 294 -10.59 -25.47 17.37
CA HIS A 294 -10.83 -24.07 17.02
C HIS A 294 -10.04 -23.11 17.90
N TYR A 295 -9.80 -23.47 19.16
CA TYR A 295 -8.94 -22.70 20.04
C TYR A 295 -7.46 -22.85 19.65
N ASP A 296 -7.03 -24.05 19.27
CA ASP A 296 -5.68 -24.26 18.75
C ASP A 296 -5.42 -23.45 17.47
N GLU A 297 -6.34 -23.50 16.50
CA GLU A 297 -6.29 -22.69 15.28
C GLU A 297 -6.25 -21.18 15.60
N PHE A 298 -7.02 -20.73 16.59
CA PHE A 298 -6.98 -19.35 17.07
C PHE A 298 -5.60 -18.99 17.65
N LEU A 299 -5.00 -19.86 18.46
CA LEU A 299 -3.69 -19.61 19.08
C LEU A 299 -2.53 -19.65 18.09
N GLU A 300 -2.66 -20.36 16.97
CA GLU A 300 -1.66 -20.35 15.91
C GLU A 300 -1.43 -18.92 15.35
N GLU A 301 -2.45 -18.05 15.35
CA GLU A 301 -2.34 -16.64 14.95
C GLU A 301 -1.42 -15.82 15.87
N TYR A 302 -1.30 -16.18 17.15
CA TYR A 302 -0.59 -15.41 18.19
C TYR A 302 0.69 -16.08 18.69
N SER A 303 0.96 -17.29 18.22
CA SER A 303 2.16 -18.05 18.56
C SER A 303 3.38 -17.33 18.01
N ALA A 304 4.28 -16.88 18.90
CA ALA A 304 5.33 -15.92 18.58
C ALA A 304 6.23 -16.35 17.40
N MET A 305 6.02 -15.72 16.23
CA MET A 305 7.01 -15.62 15.15
C MET A 305 7.91 -14.42 15.43
N ALA A 306 8.76 -14.52 16.46
CA ALA A 306 9.80 -13.53 16.71
C ALA A 306 11.15 -14.04 16.16
N PRO A 307 12.01 -13.17 15.60
CA PRO A 307 13.34 -13.56 15.14
C PRO A 307 14.16 -14.12 16.30
N GLY A 308 14.64 -15.36 16.18
CA GLY A 308 15.56 -15.98 17.16
C GLY A 308 15.05 -17.26 17.82
N ASN A 309 13.76 -17.54 17.76
CA ASN A 309 13.19 -18.76 18.36
C ASN A 309 13.02 -19.78 17.24
N GLY A 310 13.87 -20.80 17.17
CA GLY A 310 14.04 -21.75 16.06
C GLY A 310 12.85 -22.63 15.66
N ARG A 311 11.60 -22.14 15.78
CA ARG A 311 10.40 -22.85 15.36
C ARG A 311 9.45 -22.11 14.43
N SER A 312 9.58 -20.82 14.15
CA SER A 312 8.83 -20.18 13.05
C SER A 312 9.47 -18.84 12.67
N GLN A 313 10.64 -18.92 12.03
CA GLN A 313 10.87 -17.97 10.94
C GLN A 313 9.83 -18.36 9.88
N ILE A 314 9.03 -17.42 9.37
CA ILE A 314 8.87 -17.46 7.91
C ILE A 314 10.31 -17.35 7.44
N LEU A 315 10.96 -18.50 7.18
CA LEU A 315 12.31 -18.51 6.67
C LEU A 315 12.21 -17.54 5.51
N MET A 316 12.94 -16.42 5.58
CA MET A 316 13.43 -15.77 4.38
C MET A 316 13.84 -16.92 3.50
N PRO A 317 13.12 -17.20 2.41
CA PRO A 317 13.42 -18.39 1.64
C PRO A 317 14.89 -18.25 1.32
N ALA A 318 15.70 -19.28 1.59
CA ALA A 318 17.17 -19.23 1.39
C ALA A 318 17.57 -18.98 -0.09
N THR A 319 16.58 -18.61 -0.91
CA THR A 319 16.57 -18.21 -2.31
C THR A 319 16.47 -16.70 -2.51
N LEU A 320 16.09 -15.87 -1.53
CA LEU A 320 16.14 -14.42 -1.69
C LEU A 320 17.59 -13.93 -1.58
N PRO A 321 18.08 -13.19 -2.57
CA PRO A 321 19.44 -12.66 -2.53
C PRO A 321 19.58 -11.47 -1.57
N ILE A 322 18.47 -10.79 -1.23
CA ILE A 322 18.42 -9.58 -0.40
C ILE A 322 17.16 -9.62 0.46
N ASP A 323 17.25 -9.12 1.69
CA ASP A 323 16.10 -8.95 2.56
C ASP A 323 15.25 -7.76 2.08
N PRO A 324 13.97 -7.97 1.70
CA PRO A 324 13.10 -6.88 1.25
C PRO A 324 12.88 -5.77 2.29
N SER A 325 13.08 -6.08 3.58
CA SER A 325 12.96 -5.11 4.68
C SER A 325 14.00 -3.98 4.60
N GLU A 326 15.15 -4.22 3.95
CA GLU A 326 16.22 -3.23 3.78
C GLU A 326 15.90 -2.16 2.73
N LEU A 327 14.87 -2.38 1.90
CA LEU A 327 14.59 -1.55 0.73
C LEU A 327 13.38 -0.62 0.89
N GLN A 328 12.81 -0.56 2.09
CA GLN A 328 11.64 0.27 2.42
C GLN A 328 10.54 0.19 1.35
N LEU A 329 10.30 -1.02 0.83
CA LEU A 329 9.34 -1.26 -0.25
C LEU A 329 7.93 -0.94 0.22
N ASP A 330 7.06 -0.51 -0.70
CA ASP A 330 5.61 -0.51 -0.45
C ASP A 330 5.17 -1.88 0.13
N PRO A 331 4.35 -1.93 1.20
CA PRO A 331 3.91 -3.18 1.83
C PRO A 331 3.41 -4.26 0.86
N ARG A 332 2.68 -3.88 -0.19
CA ARG A 332 2.18 -4.81 -1.20
C ARG A 332 3.27 -5.31 -2.13
N VAL A 333 4.25 -4.47 -2.43
CA VAL A 333 5.43 -4.84 -3.22
C VAL A 333 6.33 -5.77 -2.40
N SER A 334 6.57 -5.47 -1.12
CA SER A 334 7.25 -6.36 -0.18
C SER A 334 6.57 -7.73 -0.13
N GLU A 335 5.24 -7.74 0.03
CA GLU A 335 4.47 -8.99 0.12
C GLU A 335 4.60 -9.80 -1.17
N LEU A 336 4.54 -9.14 -2.32
CA LEU A 336 4.71 -9.79 -3.61
C LEU A 336 6.10 -10.42 -3.73
N VAL A 337 7.17 -9.70 -3.38
CA VAL A 337 8.54 -10.22 -3.38
C VAL A 337 8.67 -11.46 -2.50
N LEU A 338 8.10 -11.42 -1.29
CA LEU A 338 8.13 -12.53 -0.34
C LEU A 338 7.31 -13.73 -0.83
N GLN A 339 6.16 -13.52 -1.47
CA GLN A 339 5.39 -14.60 -2.11
C GLN A 339 6.15 -15.27 -3.26
N PHE A 340 6.85 -14.51 -4.10
CA PHE A 340 7.70 -15.08 -5.16
C PHE A 340 8.82 -15.95 -4.62
N ALA A 341 9.30 -15.64 -3.41
CA ALA A 341 10.32 -16.41 -2.75
C ALA A 341 9.80 -17.67 -2.07
N ALA A 342 8.58 -17.61 -1.54
CA ALA A 342 7.98 -18.68 -0.75
C ALA A 342 7.67 -19.91 -1.63
N SER A 343 8.42 -21.00 -1.42
CA SER A 343 8.25 -22.25 -2.18
C SER A 343 6.99 -23.05 -1.83
N ALA A 344 6.20 -22.58 -0.86
CA ALA A 344 5.05 -23.31 -0.31
C ALA A 344 3.69 -22.83 -0.86
N GLU A 345 3.61 -21.64 -1.47
CA GLU A 345 2.36 -21.14 -2.05
C GLU A 345 2.21 -21.64 -3.50
N PRO A 346 1.08 -22.29 -3.86
CA PRO A 346 0.85 -22.74 -5.23
C PRO A 346 0.58 -21.58 -6.21
N GLN A 347 0.25 -20.38 -5.70
CA GLN A 347 -0.13 -19.24 -6.54
C GLN A 347 0.20 -17.90 -5.88
N VAL A 348 0.98 -17.07 -6.58
CA VAL A 348 1.30 -15.69 -6.15
C VAL A 348 0.11 -14.77 -6.39
N LYS A 349 -0.20 -13.91 -5.42
CA LYS A 349 -1.39 -13.05 -5.39
C LYS A 349 -0.98 -11.59 -5.20
N MET A 350 -1.54 -10.68 -5.98
CA MET A 350 -1.44 -9.23 -5.77
C MET A 350 -2.80 -8.66 -5.42
N TYR A 351 -2.92 -8.02 -4.27
CA TYR A 351 -4.14 -7.33 -3.85
C TYR A 351 -4.03 -5.85 -4.18
N LEU A 352 -4.64 -5.46 -5.30
CA LEU A 352 -4.57 -4.09 -5.79
C LEU A 352 -5.24 -3.12 -4.80
N PRO A 353 -4.64 -1.94 -4.53
CA PRO A 353 -5.28 -0.91 -3.72
C PRO A 353 -6.69 -0.57 -4.21
N PHE A 354 -7.60 -0.33 -3.27
CA PHE A 354 -9.01 -0.05 -3.59
C PHE A 354 -9.17 1.40 -4.05
N LEU A 355 -9.19 1.62 -5.37
CA LEU A 355 -9.37 2.95 -5.95
C LEU A 355 -10.84 3.38 -5.92
N ILE A 356 -11.07 4.67 -5.69
CA ILE A 356 -12.40 5.27 -5.78
C ILE A 356 -12.69 5.60 -7.25
N ASP A 357 -13.30 4.65 -7.96
CA ASP A 357 -13.66 4.77 -9.37
C ASP A 357 -15.18 4.63 -9.59
N ASP A 358 -15.67 4.92 -10.80
CA ASP A 358 -17.07 4.67 -11.15
C ASP A 358 -17.37 3.16 -11.21
N PRO A 359 -18.19 2.61 -10.28
CA PRO A 359 -18.48 1.18 -10.21
C PRO A 359 -19.31 0.67 -11.40
N THR A 360 -19.97 1.55 -12.16
CA THR A 360 -20.72 1.20 -13.37
C THR A 360 -19.82 0.91 -14.58
N ARG A 361 -18.53 1.25 -14.47
CA ARG A 361 -17.51 1.05 -15.51
C ARG A 361 -16.59 -0.11 -15.19
N SER A 362 -15.79 -0.52 -16.18
CA SER A 362 -14.62 -1.39 -16.00
C SER A 362 -13.69 -0.81 -14.94
N SER A 363 -12.92 -1.64 -14.23
CA SER A 363 -11.99 -1.15 -13.20
C SER A 363 -10.95 -0.20 -13.76
N ALA A 364 -10.65 0.85 -13.00
CA ALA A 364 -9.56 1.78 -13.28
C ALA A 364 -8.20 1.09 -13.46
N TRP A 365 -7.97 -0.05 -12.79
CA TRP A 365 -6.72 -0.83 -12.91
C TRP A 365 -6.48 -1.45 -14.28
N GLY A 366 -7.50 -1.50 -15.14
CA GLY A 366 -7.39 -2.06 -16.49
C GLY A 366 -6.35 -1.33 -17.35
N VAL A 367 -6.28 0.00 -17.23
CA VAL A 367 -5.43 0.87 -18.07
C VAL A 367 -3.95 0.58 -17.93
N SER A 368 -3.52 0.04 -16.80
CA SER A 368 -2.12 -0.17 -16.44
C SER A 368 -1.74 -1.64 -16.21
N SER A 369 -2.64 -2.57 -16.59
CA SER A 369 -2.43 -4.02 -16.42
C SER A 369 -1.14 -4.52 -17.07
N SER A 370 -0.78 -3.96 -18.22
CA SER A 370 0.45 -4.30 -18.94
C SER A 370 1.71 -3.92 -18.14
N LEU A 371 1.77 -2.74 -17.52
CA LEU A 371 2.91 -2.34 -16.65
C LEU A 371 3.09 -3.30 -15.48
N ARG A 372 2.01 -3.67 -14.79
CA ARG A 372 2.08 -4.63 -13.69
C ARG A 372 2.55 -6.00 -14.17
N ARG A 373 2.02 -6.47 -15.32
CA ARG A 373 2.46 -7.70 -15.97
C ARG A 373 3.96 -7.69 -16.26
N LEU A 374 4.50 -6.58 -16.76
CA LEU A 374 5.94 -6.41 -16.97
C LEU A 374 6.69 -6.53 -15.64
N ALA A 375 6.27 -5.80 -14.61
CA ALA A 375 6.91 -5.78 -13.30
C ALA A 375 6.96 -7.18 -12.65
N TYR A 376 5.84 -7.92 -12.67
CA TYR A 376 5.79 -9.30 -12.17
C TYR A 376 6.71 -10.24 -12.96
N SER A 377 6.78 -10.04 -14.28
CA SER A 377 7.60 -10.88 -15.17
C SER A 377 9.09 -10.68 -14.89
N LEU A 378 9.51 -9.43 -14.66
CA LEU A 378 10.89 -9.12 -14.27
C LEU A 378 11.27 -9.80 -12.95
N LEU A 379 10.39 -9.71 -11.93
CA LEU A 379 10.60 -10.37 -10.65
C LEU A 379 10.70 -11.91 -10.81
N SER A 380 9.89 -12.50 -11.69
CA SER A 380 9.90 -13.96 -11.93
C SER A 380 11.23 -14.51 -12.40
N PHE A 381 12.10 -13.69 -13.00
CA PHE A 381 13.42 -14.12 -13.44
C PHE A 381 14.37 -14.45 -12.28
N LEU A 382 14.06 -14.00 -11.06
CA LEU A 382 14.77 -14.42 -9.85
C LEU A 382 14.37 -15.82 -9.38
N THR A 383 13.26 -16.37 -9.90
CA THR A 383 12.76 -17.72 -9.55
C THR A 383 13.23 -18.76 -10.58
N THR A 384 13.63 -19.95 -10.13
CA THR A 384 14.19 -21.00 -11.01
C THR A 384 13.63 -22.39 -10.72
N GLY A 385 13.76 -23.31 -11.69
CA GLY A 385 13.38 -24.72 -11.53
C GLY A 385 11.88 -24.92 -11.27
N ALA A 386 11.56 -25.82 -10.36
CA ALA A 386 10.17 -26.13 -9.96
C ALA A 386 9.47 -24.95 -9.26
N SER A 387 10.22 -23.97 -8.77
CA SER A 387 9.71 -22.75 -8.12
C SER A 387 9.47 -21.61 -9.11
N LYS A 388 9.57 -21.85 -10.43
CA LYS A 388 9.35 -20.81 -11.43
C LYS A 388 7.89 -20.37 -11.44
N VAL A 389 7.65 -19.13 -11.07
CA VAL A 389 6.32 -18.51 -11.13
C VAL A 389 5.95 -18.27 -12.60
N GLN A 390 4.75 -18.70 -13.01
CA GLN A 390 4.26 -18.55 -14.39
C GLN A 390 3.10 -17.56 -14.50
N SER A 391 2.39 -17.31 -13.42
CA SER A 391 1.31 -16.35 -13.33
C SER A 391 1.21 -15.73 -11.94
N VAL A 392 0.65 -14.53 -11.90
CA VAL A 392 0.25 -13.83 -10.67
C VAL A 392 -1.26 -13.61 -10.74
N VAL A 393 -1.95 -13.68 -9.62
CA VAL A 393 -3.38 -13.39 -9.54
C VAL A 393 -3.61 -12.01 -8.97
N ASP A 394 -4.09 -11.09 -9.82
CA ASP A 394 -4.56 -9.77 -9.40
C ASP A 394 -5.94 -9.91 -8.75
N TYR A 395 -6.08 -9.48 -7.51
CA TYR A 395 -7.37 -9.31 -6.82
C TYR A 395 -7.79 -7.84 -6.89
N GLY A 396 -8.95 -7.58 -7.47
CA GLY A 396 -9.48 -6.23 -7.67
C GLY A 396 -10.95 -6.22 -8.07
N ARG A 397 -11.49 -5.02 -8.31
CA ARG A 397 -12.88 -4.85 -8.73
C ARG A 397 -13.07 -5.38 -10.17
N LYS A 398 -14.15 -6.12 -10.40
CA LYS A 398 -14.62 -6.49 -11.75
C LYS A 398 -16.12 -6.25 -11.83
N GLY A 399 -16.50 -5.09 -12.39
CA GLY A 399 -17.89 -4.63 -12.36
C GLY A 399 -18.33 -4.37 -10.92
N LEU A 400 -19.41 -5.02 -10.50
CA LEU A 400 -20.04 -4.84 -9.17
C LEU A 400 -19.58 -5.87 -8.13
N ARG A 401 -18.48 -6.60 -8.37
CA ARG A 401 -17.92 -7.57 -7.41
C ARG A 401 -16.41 -7.48 -7.30
N MET A 402 -15.86 -8.01 -6.21
CA MET A 402 -14.45 -8.34 -6.10
C MET A 402 -14.17 -9.65 -6.82
N ALA A 403 -13.07 -9.70 -7.58
CA ALA A 403 -12.70 -10.87 -8.35
C ALA A 403 -11.18 -10.99 -8.51
N SER A 404 -10.75 -12.22 -8.75
CA SER A 404 -9.39 -12.56 -9.14
C SER A 404 -9.26 -12.58 -10.67
N GLN A 405 -8.14 -12.10 -11.18
CA GLN A 405 -7.74 -12.20 -12.58
C GLN A 405 -6.33 -12.80 -12.66
N GLU A 406 -6.19 -13.92 -13.37
CA GLU A 406 -4.88 -14.48 -13.64
C GLU A 406 -4.13 -13.64 -14.68
N VAL A 407 -2.91 -13.24 -14.33
CA VAL A 407 -1.97 -12.50 -15.17
C VAL A 407 -0.83 -13.44 -15.53
N ARG A 408 -0.86 -13.95 -16.77
CA ARG A 408 0.23 -14.79 -17.30
C ARG A 408 1.48 -13.97 -17.54
N LEU A 409 2.62 -14.44 -17.06
CA LEU A 409 3.87 -13.69 -17.17
C LEU A 409 4.44 -13.70 -18.59
N LEU A 410 5.23 -12.69 -18.90
CA LEU A 410 5.89 -12.50 -20.19
C LEU A 410 7.15 -13.36 -20.26
N THR A 411 7.50 -13.77 -21.48
CA THR A 411 8.83 -14.34 -21.76
C THR A 411 9.90 -13.25 -21.70
N LYS A 412 11.18 -13.65 -21.63
CA LYS A 412 12.33 -12.71 -21.65
C LYS A 412 12.27 -11.79 -22.88
N GLN A 413 12.05 -12.34 -24.07
CA GLN A 413 11.98 -11.57 -25.31
C GLN A 413 10.83 -10.55 -25.28
N GLN A 414 9.65 -10.95 -24.79
CA GLN A 414 8.52 -10.03 -24.64
C GLN A 414 8.77 -8.93 -23.62
N CYS A 415 9.47 -9.23 -22.51
CA CYS A 415 9.89 -8.20 -21.55
C CYS A 415 10.82 -7.18 -22.20
N LEU A 416 11.85 -7.63 -22.94
CA LEU A 416 12.80 -6.73 -23.60
C LEU A 416 12.11 -5.83 -24.62
N LEU A 417 11.24 -6.39 -25.47
CA LEU A 417 10.44 -5.60 -26.42
C LEU A 417 9.59 -4.55 -25.70
N TYR A 418 8.97 -4.93 -24.58
CA TYR A 418 8.12 -4.01 -23.86
C TYR A 418 8.92 -2.90 -23.14
N VAL A 419 10.07 -3.24 -22.55
CA VAL A 419 10.98 -2.27 -21.96
C VAL A 419 11.48 -1.29 -23.02
N GLN A 420 11.82 -1.79 -24.22
CA GLN A 420 12.22 -0.93 -25.32
C GLN A 420 11.11 0.05 -25.72
N GLY A 421 9.87 -0.43 -25.91
CA GLY A 421 8.74 0.45 -26.24
C GLY A 421 8.44 1.48 -25.14
N LEU A 422 8.62 1.11 -23.87
CA LEU A 422 8.48 2.04 -22.74
C LEU A 422 9.56 3.13 -22.77
N LYS A 423 10.81 2.76 -23.04
CA LYS A 423 11.93 3.70 -23.20
C LYS A 423 11.71 4.65 -24.37
N GLU A 424 11.24 4.14 -25.51
CA GLU A 424 10.90 4.95 -26.69
C GLU A 424 9.78 5.95 -26.36
N SER A 425 8.74 5.50 -25.65
CA SER A 425 7.63 6.37 -25.22
C SER A 425 8.12 7.49 -24.29
N PHE A 426 8.97 7.18 -23.30
CA PHE A 426 9.57 8.19 -22.43
C PHE A 426 10.50 9.14 -23.18
N SER A 427 11.30 8.63 -24.11
CA SER A 427 12.17 9.46 -24.94
C SER A 427 11.38 10.44 -25.80
N GLN A 428 10.29 9.98 -26.43
CA GLN A 428 9.41 10.81 -27.23
C GLN A 428 8.77 11.91 -26.38
N LEU A 429 8.21 11.55 -25.22
CA LEU A 429 7.65 12.52 -24.28
C LEU A 429 8.71 13.54 -23.82
N ARG A 430 9.91 13.10 -23.42
CA ARG A 430 10.99 14.01 -23.01
C ARG A 430 11.44 14.95 -24.13
N SER A 431 11.35 14.53 -25.39
CA SER A 431 11.71 15.35 -26.54
C SER A 431 10.62 16.36 -26.95
N ALA A 432 9.39 16.18 -26.46
CA ALA A 432 8.28 17.03 -26.82
C ALA A 432 8.36 18.39 -26.11
N SER A 433 8.31 19.47 -26.90
CA SER A 433 8.33 20.84 -26.40
C SER A 433 7.14 21.09 -25.48
N GLY A 434 7.38 21.47 -24.22
CA GLY A 434 6.34 21.81 -23.25
C GLY A 434 6.37 21.01 -21.96
N LEU A 435 7.08 19.87 -21.91
CA LEU A 435 7.32 19.13 -20.67
C LEU A 435 8.59 19.63 -19.98
N THR A 436 8.44 20.65 -19.14
CA THR A 436 9.53 21.35 -18.45
C THR A 436 10.02 20.64 -17.17
N THR A 437 9.23 19.70 -16.64
CA THR A 437 9.52 19.01 -15.37
C THR A 437 9.27 17.51 -15.45
N SER A 438 10.04 16.72 -14.69
CA SER A 438 9.86 15.26 -14.62
C SER A 438 8.49 14.85 -14.05
N HIS A 439 7.84 15.71 -13.27
CA HIS A 439 6.47 15.52 -12.80
C HIS A 439 5.45 15.45 -13.95
N HIS A 440 5.56 16.38 -14.91
CA HIS A 440 4.68 16.43 -16.08
C HIS A 440 4.88 15.22 -17.00
N LEU A 441 6.09 14.67 -17.08
CA LEU A 441 6.40 13.50 -17.90
C LEU A 441 5.56 12.27 -17.51
N PHE A 442 5.55 11.89 -16.23
CA PHE A 442 4.85 10.67 -15.80
C PHE A 442 3.33 10.83 -15.84
N LYS A 443 2.83 12.03 -15.54
CA LYS A 443 1.41 12.37 -15.74
C LYS A 443 1.00 12.28 -17.21
N ALA A 444 1.79 12.84 -18.13
CA ALA A 444 1.55 12.76 -19.56
C ALA A 444 1.53 11.30 -20.05
N TYR A 445 2.52 10.50 -19.62
CA TYR A 445 2.56 9.08 -19.95
C TYR A 445 1.34 8.32 -19.40
N ALA A 446 0.92 8.62 -18.17
CA ALA A 446 -0.26 8.00 -17.57
C ALA A 446 -1.55 8.36 -18.35
N ILE A 447 -1.71 9.62 -18.79
CA ILE A 447 -2.83 10.03 -19.64
C ILE A 447 -2.77 9.32 -21.00
N TYR A 448 -1.59 9.26 -21.62
CA TYR A 448 -1.37 8.51 -22.86
C TYR A 448 -1.82 7.05 -22.73
N MET A 449 -1.42 6.36 -21.65
CA MET A 449 -1.87 4.99 -21.36
C MET A 449 -3.39 4.88 -21.22
N VAL A 450 -4.03 5.82 -20.53
CA VAL A 450 -5.49 5.86 -20.41
C VAL A 450 -6.11 5.97 -21.81
N CYS A 451 -5.70 6.96 -22.61
CA CYS A 451 -6.23 7.15 -23.96
C CYS A 451 -6.03 5.91 -24.85
N GLN A 452 -4.83 5.31 -24.83
CA GLN A 452 -4.55 4.08 -25.58
C GLN A 452 -5.43 2.92 -25.12
N TRP A 453 -5.68 2.79 -23.82
CA TRP A 453 -6.54 1.72 -23.32
C TRP A 453 -7.97 1.85 -23.86
N TYR A 454 -8.52 3.06 -23.96
CA TYR A 454 -9.84 3.26 -24.57
C TYR A 454 -9.84 2.84 -26.05
N VAL A 455 -8.85 3.28 -26.83
CA VAL A 455 -8.71 2.91 -28.25
C VAL A 455 -8.60 1.40 -28.42
N ASN A 456 -7.73 0.75 -27.65
CA ASN A 456 -7.50 -0.70 -27.71
C ASN A 456 -8.70 -1.55 -27.24
N ASN A 457 -9.73 -0.92 -26.64
CA ASN A 457 -10.96 -1.58 -26.21
C ASN A 457 -12.18 -1.07 -27.00
N ASP A 458 -11.95 -0.53 -28.21
CA ASP A 458 -12.99 -0.03 -29.11
C ASP A 458 -13.92 1.02 -28.46
N LYS A 459 -13.36 1.85 -27.57
CA LYS A 459 -14.08 2.93 -26.90
C LYS A 459 -13.52 4.29 -27.35
N PRO A 460 -14.37 5.33 -27.45
CA PRO A 460 -13.90 6.68 -27.71
C PRO A 460 -12.97 7.11 -26.58
N ARG A 461 -11.90 7.82 -26.93
CA ARG A 461 -11.00 8.43 -25.95
C ARG A 461 -11.77 9.37 -25.01
N PRO A 462 -11.29 9.58 -23.77
CA PRO A 462 -11.83 10.61 -22.92
C PRO A 462 -11.85 11.96 -23.63
N ALA A 463 -12.94 12.72 -23.48
CA ALA A 463 -13.07 14.05 -24.07
C ALA A 463 -11.95 14.97 -23.55
N ARG A 464 -11.44 15.85 -24.40
CA ARG A 464 -10.36 16.79 -24.05
C ARG A 464 -10.71 17.62 -22.82
N ASP A 465 -11.94 18.12 -22.72
CA ASP A 465 -12.40 18.89 -21.56
C ASP A 465 -12.35 18.09 -20.25
N ALA A 466 -12.69 16.80 -20.28
CA ALA A 466 -12.60 15.95 -19.09
C ALA A 466 -11.14 15.73 -18.65
N LEU A 467 -10.20 15.64 -19.60
CA LEU A 467 -8.77 15.56 -19.32
C LEU A 467 -8.21 16.90 -18.81
N VAL A 468 -8.70 18.03 -19.33
CA VAL A 468 -8.40 19.36 -18.77
C VAL A 468 -8.89 19.44 -17.33
N GLY A 469 -10.14 19.06 -17.05
CA GLY A 469 -10.68 19.04 -15.69
C GLY A 469 -9.92 18.14 -14.72
N LEU A 470 -9.37 17.02 -15.19
CA LEU A 470 -8.49 16.17 -14.40
C LEU A 470 -7.19 16.90 -14.03
N LEU A 471 -6.59 17.61 -14.98
CA LEU A 471 -5.32 18.30 -14.79
C LEU A 471 -5.46 19.64 -14.06
N THR A 472 -6.62 20.30 -14.13
CA THR A 472 -6.92 21.57 -13.43
C THR A 472 -7.68 21.38 -12.13
N GLY A 473 -8.20 20.18 -11.89
CA GLY A 473 -8.96 19.80 -10.70
C GLY A 473 -10.47 20.04 -10.77
N THR A 474 -11.04 20.61 -11.83
CA THR A 474 -12.47 20.52 -12.21
C THR A 474 -12.76 21.34 -13.47
N THR A 475 -13.75 20.94 -14.26
CA THR A 475 -14.32 21.76 -15.36
C THR A 475 -15.54 22.61 -14.95
N GLY A 476 -16.04 22.46 -13.72
CA GLY A 476 -17.26 23.13 -13.29
C GLY A 476 -17.57 23.05 -11.79
N LYS A 477 -18.85 23.25 -11.44
CA LYS A 477 -19.35 23.27 -10.05
C LYS A 477 -19.65 21.88 -9.48
N THR A 478 -19.55 20.84 -10.30
CA THR A 478 -19.86 19.46 -9.95
C THR A 478 -18.75 18.57 -10.45
N LEU A 479 -18.20 17.74 -9.57
CA LEU A 479 -17.27 16.67 -9.89
C LEU A 479 -18.07 15.44 -10.34
N THR A 480 -17.94 15.09 -11.62
CA THR A 480 -18.70 13.99 -12.24
C THR A 480 -18.07 12.62 -11.97
N TRP A 481 -18.85 11.55 -12.10
CA TRP A 481 -18.32 10.18 -12.04
C TRP A 481 -17.31 9.87 -13.15
N VAL A 482 -17.39 10.57 -14.28
CA VAL A 482 -16.38 10.48 -15.36
C VAL A 482 -15.03 11.00 -14.86
N GLU A 483 -15.01 12.19 -14.25
CA GLU A 483 -13.79 12.79 -13.70
C GLU A 483 -13.23 11.97 -12.54
N ILE A 484 -14.08 11.45 -11.64
CA ILE A 484 -13.67 10.53 -10.56
C ILE A 484 -13.02 9.27 -11.15
N HIS A 485 -13.63 8.68 -12.17
CA HIS A 485 -13.09 7.49 -12.82
C HIS A 485 -11.76 7.74 -13.54
N LEU A 486 -11.63 8.87 -14.25
CA LEU A 486 -10.38 9.26 -14.90
C LEU A 486 -9.27 9.52 -13.90
N SER A 487 -9.59 10.16 -12.76
CA SER A 487 -8.65 10.32 -11.64
C SER A 487 -8.16 8.96 -11.13
N ALA A 488 -9.07 8.01 -10.91
CA ALA A 488 -8.69 6.67 -10.49
C ALA A 488 -7.82 5.94 -11.54
N GLN A 489 -8.10 6.10 -12.84
CA GLN A 489 -7.29 5.51 -13.91
C GLN A 489 -5.88 6.11 -13.94
N LEU A 490 -5.74 7.42 -13.75
CA LEU A 490 -4.45 8.08 -13.62
C LEU A 490 -3.66 7.55 -12.42
N GLN A 491 -4.32 7.43 -11.26
CA GLN A 491 -3.72 6.83 -10.05
C GLN A 491 -3.25 5.40 -10.30
N ALA A 492 -4.06 4.58 -10.99
CA ALA A 492 -3.70 3.20 -11.33
C ALA A 492 -2.47 3.11 -12.23
N ALA A 493 -2.32 4.02 -13.19
CA ALA A 493 -1.16 4.08 -14.08
C ALA A 493 0.10 4.52 -13.33
N LEU A 494 0.04 5.63 -12.60
CA LEU A 494 1.16 6.18 -11.84
C LEU A 494 1.65 5.21 -10.75
N TYR A 495 0.73 4.58 -10.02
CA TYR A 495 1.11 3.58 -9.02
C TYR A 495 1.70 2.31 -9.65
N SER A 496 1.24 1.90 -10.84
CA SER A 496 1.84 0.75 -11.54
C SER A 496 3.26 1.05 -12.05
N LEU A 497 3.56 2.30 -12.43
CA LEU A 497 4.94 2.73 -12.69
C LEU A 497 5.79 2.67 -11.41
N ARG A 498 5.24 3.09 -10.27
CA ARG A 498 5.92 2.99 -8.98
C ARG A 498 6.23 1.54 -8.60
N MET A 499 5.26 0.64 -8.77
CA MET A 499 5.50 -0.81 -8.59
C MET A 499 6.61 -1.33 -9.50
N LEU A 500 6.61 -0.92 -10.78
CA LEU A 500 7.66 -1.30 -11.73
C LEU A 500 9.04 -0.80 -11.26
N LYS A 501 9.16 0.45 -10.82
CA LYS A 501 10.41 1.01 -10.27
C LYS A 501 10.91 0.22 -9.07
N HIS A 502 10.05 -0.05 -8.08
CA HIS A 502 10.44 -0.81 -6.88
C HIS A 502 10.90 -2.24 -7.21
N LEU A 503 10.16 -2.93 -8.08
CA LEU A 503 10.51 -4.29 -8.48
C LEU A 503 11.75 -4.34 -9.37
N LEU A 504 11.92 -3.36 -10.26
CA LEU A 504 13.13 -3.22 -11.06
C LEU A 504 14.33 -3.03 -10.12
N ARG A 505 14.25 -2.08 -9.18
CA ARG A 505 15.30 -1.84 -8.18
C ARG A 505 15.66 -3.10 -7.39
N TYR A 506 14.66 -3.84 -6.94
CA TYR A 506 14.86 -5.12 -6.26
C TYR A 506 15.62 -6.13 -7.15
N VAL A 507 15.20 -6.28 -8.41
CA VAL A 507 15.86 -7.15 -9.39
C VAL A 507 17.30 -6.70 -9.67
N GLU A 508 17.57 -5.40 -9.78
CA GLU A 508 18.94 -4.91 -10.00
C GLU A 508 19.86 -5.28 -8.84
N LEU A 509 19.40 -5.07 -7.61
CA LEU A 509 20.20 -5.37 -6.43
C LEU A 509 20.41 -6.89 -6.31
N ALA A 510 19.36 -7.68 -6.59
CA ALA A 510 19.40 -9.14 -6.57
C ALA A 510 20.39 -9.74 -7.58
N VAL A 511 20.50 -9.13 -8.77
CA VAL A 511 21.35 -9.61 -9.88
C VAL A 511 22.76 -8.99 -9.83
N GLY A 512 22.89 -7.77 -9.30
CA GLY A 512 24.15 -7.04 -9.25
C GLY A 512 24.60 -6.51 -10.61
N ARG A 513 25.88 -6.71 -10.96
CA ARG A 513 26.50 -6.10 -12.16
C ARG A 513 26.03 -6.68 -13.49
N ASP A 514 25.28 -7.78 -13.47
CA ASP A 514 24.86 -8.53 -14.65
C ASP A 514 23.45 -8.16 -15.14
N ILE A 515 22.91 -7.02 -14.70
CA ILE A 515 21.65 -6.50 -15.20
C ILE A 515 21.79 -6.11 -16.69
N PRO A 516 20.84 -6.50 -17.57
CA PRO A 516 20.87 -6.10 -18.97
C PRO A 516 20.87 -4.56 -19.10
N PRO A 517 21.68 -3.97 -19.99
CA PRO A 517 21.76 -2.53 -20.17
C PRO A 517 20.40 -1.86 -20.38
N LEU A 518 19.50 -2.54 -21.11
CA LEU A 518 18.16 -2.04 -21.38
C LEU A 518 17.30 -1.90 -20.10
N LEU A 519 17.46 -2.80 -19.12
CA LEU A 519 16.76 -2.68 -17.83
C LEU A 519 17.33 -1.54 -16.98
N LYS A 520 18.65 -1.36 -16.99
CA LYS A 520 19.31 -0.24 -16.33
C LYS A 520 18.89 1.11 -16.93
N ASP A 521 18.76 1.19 -18.25
CA ASP A 521 18.26 2.37 -18.94
C ASP A 521 16.82 2.71 -18.55
N LEU A 522 15.98 1.69 -18.35
CA LEU A 522 14.62 1.89 -17.85
C LEU A 522 14.63 2.39 -16.40
N ASP A 523 15.48 1.85 -15.54
CA ASP A 523 15.60 2.31 -14.15
C ASP A 523 15.98 3.80 -14.10
N MET A 524 17.00 4.20 -14.87
CA MET A 524 17.38 5.62 -15.03
C MET A 524 16.22 6.47 -15.56
N SER A 525 15.39 5.93 -16.46
CA SER A 525 14.22 6.64 -16.99
C SER A 525 13.13 6.87 -15.94
N LEU A 526 13.10 6.05 -14.89
CA LEU A 526 12.16 6.10 -13.76
C LEU A 526 12.77 6.77 -12.51
N GLU A 527 14.04 7.16 -12.54
CA GLU A 527 14.76 7.73 -11.37
C GLU A 527 14.02 8.96 -10.82
N ASP A 528 13.56 9.83 -11.71
CA ASP A 528 12.80 11.05 -11.37
C ASP A 528 11.35 10.80 -10.91
N LEU A 529 10.89 9.54 -10.86
CA LEU A 529 9.53 9.24 -10.40
C LEU A 529 9.38 9.67 -8.94
N GLU A 530 8.48 10.61 -8.71
CA GLU A 530 8.31 11.28 -7.43
C GLU A 530 7.71 10.38 -6.33
N PRO A 531 7.87 10.77 -5.05
CA PRO A 531 7.14 10.19 -3.92
C PRO A 531 5.63 10.29 -4.09
N ILE A 532 4.87 9.42 -3.42
CA ILE A 532 3.40 9.34 -3.54
C ILE A 532 2.72 10.69 -3.27
N GLU A 533 3.24 11.47 -2.30
CA GLU A 533 2.70 12.79 -1.94
C GLU A 533 2.66 13.80 -3.09
N ARG A 534 3.58 13.69 -4.05
CA ARG A 534 3.64 14.59 -5.23
C ARG A 534 3.15 13.90 -6.48
N LEU A 535 3.40 12.60 -6.61
CA LEU A 535 2.98 11.80 -7.75
C LEU A 535 1.45 11.76 -7.87
N ILE A 536 0.75 11.65 -6.74
CA ILE A 536 -0.71 11.52 -6.69
C ILE A 536 -1.28 12.64 -5.80
N PRO A 537 -1.31 13.89 -6.28
CA PRO A 537 -1.89 14.98 -5.52
C PRO A 537 -3.40 14.81 -5.39
N SER A 538 -3.96 15.35 -4.31
CA SER A 538 -5.42 15.51 -4.17
C SER A 538 -5.96 16.49 -5.20
N ARG A 539 -7.26 16.40 -5.51
CA ARG A 539 -7.94 17.34 -6.42
C ARG A 539 -7.77 18.79 -5.99
N LEU A 540 -7.87 19.06 -4.68
CA LEU A 540 -7.70 20.41 -4.14
C LEU A 540 -6.28 20.95 -4.33
N GLU A 541 -5.25 20.13 -4.13
CA GLU A 541 -3.87 20.53 -4.40
C GLU A 541 -3.65 20.87 -5.88
N VAL A 542 -4.26 20.10 -6.79
CA VAL A 542 -4.19 20.39 -8.24
C VAL A 542 -4.81 21.75 -8.55
N VAL A 543 -6.00 22.06 -8.02
CA VAL A 543 -6.64 23.38 -8.20
C VAL A 543 -5.72 24.51 -7.71
N MET A 544 -5.08 24.33 -6.56
CA MET A 544 -4.19 25.34 -5.98
C MET A 544 -2.89 25.53 -6.78
N GLN A 545 -2.36 24.46 -7.36
CA GLN A 545 -1.16 24.50 -8.20
C GLN A 545 -1.43 25.18 -9.55
N GLU A 546 -2.56 24.89 -10.19
CA GLU A 546 -2.88 25.41 -11.52
C GLU A 546 -3.32 26.88 -11.49
N GLN A 547 -3.88 27.36 -10.37
CA GLN A 547 -4.03 28.80 -10.13
C GLN A 547 -2.69 29.57 -10.18
N SER A 548 -1.55 28.87 -10.05
CA SER A 548 -0.22 29.46 -10.08
C SER A 548 0.55 29.30 -11.40
N LYS A 549 0.13 28.42 -12.34
CA LYS A 549 0.85 28.15 -13.60
C LYS A 549 -0.07 27.70 -14.75
N SER A 550 0.15 28.23 -15.96
CA SER A 550 -0.61 27.96 -17.20
C SER A 550 0.10 26.92 -18.10
N GLU A 551 0.39 25.72 -17.59
CA GLU A 551 1.14 24.68 -18.35
C GLU A 551 0.26 23.51 -18.83
N THR A 552 -1.01 23.43 -18.40
CA THR A 552 -1.96 22.36 -18.71
C THR A 552 -2.20 22.11 -20.21
N PRO A 553 -2.42 23.13 -21.06
CA PRO A 553 -2.73 22.92 -22.47
C PRO A 553 -1.60 22.22 -23.22
N GLY A 554 -0.34 22.59 -22.93
CA GLY A 554 0.84 22.01 -23.59
C GLY A 554 1.00 20.52 -23.31
N LEU A 555 0.65 20.06 -22.10
CA LEU A 555 0.75 18.65 -21.75
C LEU A 555 -0.20 17.77 -22.58
N LEU A 556 -1.45 18.21 -22.75
CA LEU A 556 -2.42 17.46 -23.54
C LEU A 556 -2.05 17.46 -25.02
N ASP A 557 -1.59 18.60 -25.55
CA ASP A 557 -1.19 18.70 -26.96
C ASP A 557 -0.06 17.71 -27.29
N VAL A 558 0.92 17.56 -26.38
CA VAL A 558 1.96 16.52 -26.49
C VAL A 558 1.36 15.12 -26.52
N VAL A 559 0.45 14.80 -25.60
CA VAL A 559 -0.17 13.47 -25.54
C VAL A 559 -0.98 13.15 -26.79
N PHE A 560 -1.78 14.11 -27.28
CA PHE A 560 -2.59 13.92 -28.49
C PHE A 560 -1.73 13.79 -29.75
N SER A 561 -0.62 14.54 -29.84
CA SER A 561 0.36 14.38 -30.92
C SER A 561 0.96 12.97 -30.94
N LEU A 562 1.32 12.40 -29.79
CA LEU A 562 1.81 11.00 -29.70
C LEU A 562 0.76 9.96 -30.08
N LEU A 563 -0.53 10.27 -29.89
CA LEU A 563 -1.63 9.43 -30.32
C LEU A 563 -1.92 9.56 -31.83
N GLY A 564 -1.21 10.42 -32.55
CA GLY A 564 -1.36 10.64 -33.99
C GLY A 564 -2.42 11.67 -34.39
N ASP A 565 -2.91 12.48 -33.45
CA ASP A 565 -3.77 13.62 -33.78
C ASP A 565 -2.91 14.87 -33.98
N GLU A 566 -2.63 15.22 -35.23
CA GLU A 566 -2.30 16.61 -35.53
C GLU A 566 -3.58 17.45 -35.37
N SER A 567 -3.47 18.57 -34.67
CA SER A 567 -4.54 19.55 -34.53
C SER A 567 -5.01 20.01 -35.91
N THR A 568 -6.06 19.40 -36.45
CA THR A 568 -6.72 19.87 -37.65
C THR A 568 -7.91 20.74 -37.23
N GLY A 569 -7.73 22.05 -37.44
CA GLY A 569 -8.85 22.96 -37.54
C GLY A 569 -9.79 22.50 -38.64
N GLU A 570 -11.08 22.74 -38.40
CA GLU A 570 -12.18 22.85 -39.36
C GLU A 570 -12.07 22.06 -40.68
N HIS A 571 -12.83 20.96 -40.81
CA HIS A 571 -13.99 20.96 -41.72
C HIS A 571 -14.77 19.63 -41.78
N LYS A 572 -16.10 19.83 -41.79
CA LYS A 572 -17.16 19.17 -42.60
C LYS A 572 -17.39 17.65 -42.47
N VAL A 573 -18.55 17.41 -41.87
CA VAL A 573 -19.50 16.33 -42.08
C VAL A 573 -19.59 15.92 -43.55
N ASP A 574 -19.47 14.62 -43.82
CA ASP A 574 -20.26 13.98 -44.87
C ASP A 574 -20.72 12.58 -44.45
N ALA A 575 -21.97 12.29 -44.82
CA ALA A 575 -22.74 11.11 -44.46
C ALA A 575 -22.59 10.01 -45.52
N GLY A 576 -22.62 8.73 -45.12
CA GLY A 576 -22.77 7.64 -46.10
C GLY A 576 -22.56 6.22 -45.57
N ASN A 577 -23.67 5.62 -45.16
CA ASN A 577 -24.09 4.21 -45.24
C ASN A 577 -23.25 3.02 -44.71
N THR A 578 -24.00 2.25 -43.92
CA THR A 578 -23.85 0.92 -43.36
C THR A 578 -23.84 -0.21 -44.41
N GLU A 579 -23.05 -1.26 -44.16
CA GLU A 579 -23.43 -2.65 -44.44
C GLU A 579 -22.65 -3.61 -43.51
N GLU A 580 -23.37 -4.53 -42.85
CA GLU A 580 -22.88 -5.61 -41.99
C GLU A 580 -22.54 -6.88 -42.81
N ASN A 581 -21.43 -7.57 -42.54
CA ASN A 581 -21.47 -8.91 -41.92
C ASN A 581 -20.13 -9.63 -41.70
N SER A 582 -20.16 -10.43 -40.61
CA SER A 582 -19.46 -11.69 -40.29
C SER A 582 -17.94 -11.73 -39.98
N ALA A 583 -17.67 -11.71 -38.67
CA ALA A 583 -16.84 -12.62 -37.88
C ALA A 583 -15.65 -13.37 -38.53
N THR A 584 -14.44 -12.96 -38.15
CA THR A 584 -13.35 -13.83 -37.67
C THR A 584 -12.33 -12.95 -36.94
N GLU A 585 -11.91 -13.36 -35.73
CA GLU A 585 -10.99 -12.61 -34.86
C GLU A 585 -9.65 -12.30 -35.56
N PRO A 586 -9.20 -11.03 -35.62
CA PRO A 586 -7.84 -10.71 -36.01
C PRO A 586 -6.97 -10.36 -34.81
N ILE A 587 -5.78 -10.93 -34.82
CA ILE A 587 -4.63 -10.63 -33.96
C ILE A 587 -4.20 -9.17 -34.24
N PRO A 588 -3.97 -8.31 -33.23
CA PRO A 588 -3.57 -6.92 -33.46
C PRO A 588 -2.15 -6.84 -34.04
N ALA A 589 -1.99 -5.99 -35.05
CA ALA A 589 -0.81 -5.86 -35.88
C ALA A 589 0.42 -5.36 -35.09
N GLY A 590 1.50 -6.13 -35.19
CA GLY A 590 2.83 -5.78 -34.70
C GLY A 590 3.87 -6.76 -35.23
N PHE A 591 4.41 -6.43 -36.41
CA PHE A 591 5.59 -7.00 -37.07
C PHE A 591 5.56 -8.47 -37.56
N THR A 592 5.82 -8.60 -38.85
CA THR A 592 5.91 -9.80 -39.68
C THR A 592 7.10 -10.70 -39.32
N GLU A 593 6.86 -12.01 -39.26
CA GLU A 593 7.87 -13.05 -39.11
C GLU A 593 8.81 -13.13 -40.34
N ILE A 594 10.12 -13.10 -40.12
CA ILE A 594 11.12 -13.66 -41.04
C ILE A 594 11.59 -14.98 -40.44
N SER A 595 11.05 -16.11 -40.93
CA SER A 595 11.48 -17.44 -40.52
C SER A 595 12.63 -17.96 -41.41
N GLY A 596 13.84 -17.99 -40.86
CA GLY A 596 14.99 -18.70 -41.42
C GLY A 596 15.20 -20.05 -40.71
N ARG A 597 14.86 -21.15 -41.38
CA ARG A 597 15.14 -22.53 -40.94
C ARG A 597 16.64 -22.82 -40.96
N MET A 598 17.25 -23.17 -39.81
CA MET A 598 18.43 -24.07 -39.79
C MET A 598 18.39 -25.06 -38.61
N ARG A 599 18.82 -26.29 -38.94
CA ARG A 599 18.68 -27.55 -38.19
C ARG A 599 19.77 -27.72 -37.11
N LYS A 600 19.39 -28.38 -36.01
CA LYS A 600 20.27 -28.99 -34.99
C LYS A 600 21.15 -30.13 -35.55
N LYS A 601 22.35 -30.29 -34.97
CA LYS A 601 23.12 -31.53 -34.66
C LYS A 601 24.49 -31.07 -34.10
N GLY A 602 25.12 -31.61 -33.06
CA GLY A 602 24.82 -32.65 -32.08
C GLY A 602 26.05 -32.87 -31.16
N ARG A 603 25.82 -33.40 -29.95
CA ARG A 603 26.58 -34.43 -29.20
C ARG A 603 28.08 -34.25 -28.89
N ILE A 604 28.42 -34.31 -27.58
CA ILE A 604 29.34 -35.27 -26.88
C ILE A 604 30.05 -34.60 -25.67
N ALA A 605 30.02 -35.29 -24.52
CA ALA A 605 30.85 -35.07 -23.33
C ALA A 605 32.03 -36.08 -23.35
N PRO A 606 33.16 -35.89 -22.62
CA PRO A 606 33.17 -36.26 -21.20
C PRO A 606 34.21 -35.58 -20.26
N SER A 607 34.01 -35.88 -18.97
CA SER A 607 35.00 -36.06 -17.87
C SER A 607 35.62 -34.89 -17.10
N LYS A 608 35.55 -35.03 -15.76
CA LYS A 608 36.09 -34.19 -14.67
C LYS A 608 37.58 -34.47 -14.41
N PRO A 609 38.26 -33.55 -13.69
CA PRO A 609 38.80 -33.91 -12.38
C PRO A 609 38.46 -32.89 -11.26
N ILE A 610 38.80 -33.24 -10.02
CA ILE A 610 38.34 -32.66 -8.75
C ILE A 610 39.44 -31.82 -8.05
N ALA A 611 39.00 -30.78 -7.31
CA ALA A 611 39.62 -30.01 -6.20
C ALA A 611 40.64 -28.89 -6.54
N PRO A 612 40.77 -27.80 -5.72
CA PRO A 612 40.40 -27.65 -4.30
C PRO A 612 39.55 -26.41 -3.93
N VAL A 613 39.23 -26.34 -2.63
CA VAL A 613 38.31 -25.42 -1.94
C VAL A 613 38.73 -23.95 -2.03
N SER A 614 37.94 -23.14 -2.72
CA SER A 614 37.89 -21.68 -2.53
C SER A 614 36.44 -21.27 -2.24
N LYS A 615 36.24 -20.34 -1.30
CA LYS A 615 34.93 -19.80 -0.92
C LYS A 615 34.28 -19.10 -2.12
N GLU A 616 33.54 -19.85 -2.94
CA GLU A 616 32.68 -19.33 -4.01
C GLU A 616 31.32 -18.89 -3.43
N PRO A 617 30.71 -17.83 -3.99
CA PRO A 617 29.30 -17.53 -3.75
C PRO A 617 28.46 -18.74 -4.19
N SER A 618 27.41 -19.05 -3.43
CA SER A 618 26.66 -20.30 -3.58
C SER A 618 26.30 -20.59 -5.05
N LYS A 619 26.44 -21.84 -5.50
CA LYS A 619 26.10 -22.31 -6.86
C LYS A 619 24.67 -21.97 -7.32
N LYS A 620 23.78 -21.53 -6.41
CA LYS A 620 22.44 -21.02 -6.74
C LYS A 620 22.48 -19.67 -7.46
N LEU A 621 23.43 -18.79 -7.14
CA LEU A 621 23.59 -17.49 -7.81
C LEU A 621 24.13 -17.65 -9.25
N ASN A 622 25.01 -18.61 -9.51
CA ASN A 622 25.57 -18.90 -10.85
C ASN A 622 24.54 -19.27 -11.94
N ASN A 623 23.30 -19.62 -11.57
CA ASN A 623 22.21 -19.81 -12.54
C ASN A 623 21.41 -18.53 -12.81
N ILE A 624 21.30 -17.60 -11.84
CA ILE A 624 20.71 -16.27 -12.07
C ILE A 624 21.64 -15.46 -13.00
N TYR A 625 22.95 -15.59 -12.80
CA TYR A 625 23.99 -14.95 -13.62
C TYR A 625 23.92 -15.31 -15.12
N ARG A 626 23.50 -16.53 -15.49
CA ARG A 626 23.34 -16.93 -16.91
C ARG A 626 22.02 -16.54 -17.55
N LEU A 627 21.02 -16.12 -16.78
CA LEU A 627 19.67 -15.83 -17.28
C LEU A 627 19.59 -14.45 -17.97
N LEU A 628 20.50 -13.53 -17.63
CA LEU A 628 20.47 -12.14 -18.08
C LEU A 628 21.64 -11.75 -19.00
N ALA A 629 22.72 -12.53 -19.05
CA ALA A 629 23.94 -12.20 -19.80
C ALA A 629 23.93 -12.55 -21.31
N ASP A 630 22.92 -13.28 -21.82
CA ASP A 630 22.81 -13.51 -23.27
C ASP A 630 22.01 -12.38 -23.93
N SER A 631 22.73 -11.32 -24.30
CA SER A 631 22.41 -10.38 -25.38
C SER A 631 23.66 -10.12 -26.19
#